data_AF-A0A5N5MQW6-F1
#
_entry.id   AF-A0A5N5MQW6-F1
#
_cell.length_a   1.000
_cell.length_b   1.000
_cell.length_c   1.000
_cell.angle_alpha   90.00
_cell.angle_beta   90.00
_cell.angle_gamma   90.00
#
_symmetry.space_group_name_H-M   'P 1'
#
loop_
_entity.id
_entity.type
_entity.pdbx_description
1 polymer ?
#
loop_
_entity_poly.entity_id
_entity_poly.type
_entity_poly.pdbx_seq_one_letter_code
_entity_poly.pdbx_strand_id
1 'polypeptide(L)'
;MRRWFSPPKTTAGLGLAAISYVAVDYLRHLSPTWHERLQPALWSILALIAISRVPFYKHWSSEFRAAIPFVASMLFMLACLLFEVLSVRFVTAVLGLDWHSDASPLPDTGQWLLLSLNEKLPETLVEILRARIIGLHHFLMLFMMLAFSVLFNSVEAPGLGLGARYMFTMAIGRLLRAITFVSTILPSARPWCAATRFRVPAYPHHWAQKYYVPYASDPDAIRQIINQDIAYADTGEYIGDYQPDWGSMNFLINFLRPTPGEGASWSSLLKKAGGGCNDLLYSGHMLVAVLTAMAWTEAYGGYSSAFIWLLVMHSAQREIRERHHYSVDCVVAIYVGILLWKMTGFIWPVKDSMRSRRLAKLDRIQGRLIQAAKDSDMDEVRELLKEVELGTQESQNKGQSKHLWLFSCATIFSALTIVLLAFTLTSDG
;
A
#
# COMPACT_ATOMS: atom_id res chain seq x y z
N MET A 1 22.22 -0.52 -8.27
CA MET A 1 22.89 0.79 -8.07
C MET A 1 22.81 1.75 -9.27
N ARG A 2 22.97 1.32 -10.55
CA ARG A 2 22.97 2.23 -11.73
C ARG A 2 21.70 3.07 -12.02
N ARG A 3 20.57 2.86 -11.32
CA ARG A 3 19.31 3.61 -11.56
C ARG A 3 19.12 4.84 -10.66
N TRP A 4 19.92 5.01 -9.61
CA TRP A 4 19.80 6.18 -8.73
C TRP A 4 20.29 7.49 -9.37
N PHE A 5 21.16 7.40 -10.38
CA PHE A 5 21.78 8.53 -11.06
C PHE A 5 21.41 8.62 -12.54
N SER A 6 20.20 8.20 -12.92
CA SER A 6 19.71 8.50 -14.27
C SER A 6 19.47 10.01 -14.37
N PRO A 7 19.92 10.69 -15.44
CA PRO A 7 19.62 12.11 -15.65
C PRO A 7 18.10 12.33 -15.68
N PRO A 8 17.61 13.48 -15.20
CA PRO A 8 16.18 13.75 -15.15
C PRO A 8 15.60 13.65 -16.56
N LYS A 9 14.66 12.71 -16.76
CA LYS A 9 13.76 12.79 -17.91
C LYS A 9 13.03 14.13 -17.79
N THR A 10 12.87 14.84 -18.90
CA THR A 10 12.31 16.21 -19.02
C THR A 10 10.82 16.33 -18.64
N THR A 11 10.31 15.46 -17.78
CA THR A 11 8.93 15.42 -17.30
C THR A 11 8.84 15.99 -15.87
N ALA A 12 9.22 17.26 -15.72
CA ALA A 12 9.24 17.98 -14.44
C ALA A 12 7.83 18.29 -13.88
N GLY A 13 6.76 18.16 -14.68
CA GLY A 13 5.41 18.60 -14.32
C GLY A 13 4.76 17.85 -13.16
N LEU A 14 4.88 16.51 -13.10
CA LEU A 14 4.23 15.73 -12.05
C LEU A 14 4.91 15.88 -10.68
N GLY A 15 6.24 16.00 -10.65
CA GLY A 15 6.99 16.26 -9.42
C GLY A 15 6.54 17.56 -8.74
N LEU A 16 6.35 18.62 -9.53
CA LEU A 16 5.81 19.89 -9.03
C LEU A 16 4.35 19.76 -8.58
N ALA A 17 3.52 19.02 -9.31
CA ALA A 17 2.12 18.77 -8.91
C ALA A 17 2.03 18.01 -7.58
N ALA A 18 2.88 17.00 -7.38
CA ALA A 18 2.96 16.23 -6.13
C ALA A 18 3.41 17.07 -4.94
N ILE A 19 4.46 17.89 -5.14
CA ILE A 19 4.94 18.83 -4.09
C ILE A 19 3.84 19.85 -3.78
N SER A 20 3.17 20.38 -4.80
CA SER A 20 2.07 21.34 -4.65
C SER A 20 0.89 20.73 -3.90
N TYR A 21 0.53 19.47 -4.19
CA TYR A 21 -0.52 18.76 -3.47
C TYR A 21 -0.20 18.64 -1.97
N VAL A 22 1.00 18.18 -1.62
CA VAL A 22 1.42 18.05 -0.21
C VAL A 22 1.47 19.43 0.48
N ALA A 23 1.95 20.45 -0.21
CA ALA A 23 1.99 21.82 0.33
C ALA A 23 0.59 22.40 0.57
N VAL A 24 -0.34 22.22 -0.37
CA VAL A 24 -1.73 22.70 -0.25
C VAL A 24 -2.52 21.91 0.79
N ASP A 25 -2.28 20.60 0.95
CA ASP A 25 -2.91 19.82 2.02
C ASP A 25 -2.38 20.27 3.39
N TYR A 26 -1.08 20.56 3.51
CA TYR A 26 -0.50 21.07 4.75
C TYR A 26 -1.10 22.43 5.19
N LEU A 27 -1.59 23.25 4.24
CA LEU A 27 -2.34 24.47 4.57
C LEU A 27 -3.61 24.19 5.37
N ARG A 28 -4.15 22.96 5.39
CA ARG A 28 -5.26 22.59 6.29
C ARG A 28 -4.93 22.90 7.75
N HIS A 29 -3.67 22.79 8.14
CA HIS A 29 -3.21 23.04 9.51
C HIS A 29 -2.79 24.48 9.76
N LEU A 30 -2.26 25.18 8.75
CA LEU A 30 -1.79 26.56 8.89
C LEU A 30 -2.87 27.60 8.59
N SER A 31 -3.70 27.35 7.57
CA SER A 31 -4.74 28.26 7.10
C SER A 31 -5.89 27.51 6.40
N PRO A 32 -6.89 27.02 7.15
CA PRO A 32 -8.02 26.26 6.62
C PRO A 32 -8.75 26.96 5.47
N THR A 33 -8.90 28.29 5.54
CA THR A 33 -9.56 29.11 4.51
C THR A 33 -8.89 29.05 3.14
N TRP A 34 -7.55 28.97 3.11
CA TRP A 34 -6.79 28.84 1.87
C TRP A 34 -6.84 27.41 1.36
N HIS A 35 -6.79 26.41 2.25
CA HIS A 35 -6.96 25.00 1.89
C HIS A 35 -8.31 24.74 1.21
N GLU A 36 -9.41 25.25 1.78
CA GLU A 36 -10.77 25.12 1.23
C GLU A 36 -10.91 25.68 -0.20
N ARG A 37 -10.09 26.67 -0.57
CA ARG A 37 -10.11 27.27 -1.91
C ARG A 37 -9.13 26.61 -2.88
N LEU A 38 -7.91 26.34 -2.42
CA LEU A 38 -6.82 25.85 -3.26
C LEU A 38 -6.94 24.36 -3.57
N GLN A 39 -7.40 23.55 -2.62
CA GLN A 39 -7.52 22.10 -2.80
C GLN A 39 -8.52 21.75 -3.91
N PRO A 40 -9.76 22.29 -3.94
CA PRO A 40 -10.69 22.03 -5.04
C PRO A 40 -10.20 22.60 -6.38
N ALA A 41 -9.50 23.74 -6.36
CA ALA A 41 -8.94 24.34 -7.57
C ALA A 41 -7.86 23.43 -8.19
N LEU A 42 -6.93 22.91 -7.37
CA LEU A 42 -5.90 21.97 -7.80
C LEU A 42 -6.53 20.71 -8.42
N TRP A 43 -7.51 20.11 -7.75
CA TRP A 43 -8.22 18.94 -8.24
C TRP A 43 -9.00 19.20 -9.53
N SER A 44 -9.66 20.36 -9.62
CA SER A 44 -10.41 20.76 -10.82
C SER A 44 -9.47 20.91 -12.03
N ILE A 45 -8.31 21.55 -11.84
CA ILE A 45 -7.30 21.70 -12.91
C ILE A 45 -6.79 20.32 -13.34
N LEU A 46 -6.43 19.45 -12.40
CA LEU A 46 -5.96 18.09 -12.71
C LEU A 46 -7.04 17.27 -13.44
N ALA A 47 -8.30 17.37 -13.02
CA ALA A 47 -9.42 16.68 -13.65
C ALA A 47 -9.69 17.20 -15.08
N LEU A 48 -9.69 18.52 -15.29
CA LEU A 48 -9.85 19.12 -16.61
C LEU A 48 -8.74 18.68 -17.57
N ILE A 49 -7.49 18.67 -17.10
CA ILE A 49 -6.37 18.21 -17.92
C ILE A 49 -6.53 16.71 -18.23
N ALA A 50 -6.91 15.87 -17.26
CA ALA A 50 -7.15 14.46 -17.49
C ALA A 50 -8.26 14.25 -18.55
N ILE A 51 -9.42 14.88 -18.40
CA ILE A 51 -10.54 14.79 -19.36
C ILE A 51 -10.10 15.21 -20.77
N SER A 52 -9.31 16.28 -20.90
CA SER A 52 -8.83 16.75 -22.21
C SER A 52 -7.89 15.77 -22.91
N ARG A 53 -7.10 14.99 -22.16
CA ARG A 53 -6.05 14.10 -22.70
C ARG A 53 -6.51 12.70 -22.99
N VAL A 54 -7.53 12.23 -22.28
CA VAL A 54 -8.00 10.85 -22.39
C VAL A 54 -8.46 10.45 -23.81
N PRO A 55 -9.23 11.27 -24.56
CA PRO A 55 -9.64 10.91 -25.92
C PRO A 55 -8.45 10.68 -26.87
N PHE A 56 -7.33 11.34 -26.61
CA PHE A 56 -6.12 11.28 -27.41
C PHE A 56 -5.08 10.27 -26.90
N TYR A 57 -5.43 9.50 -25.87
CA TYR A 57 -4.51 8.54 -25.26
C TYR A 57 -4.29 7.32 -26.18
N LYS A 58 -3.04 7.08 -26.56
CA LYS A 58 -2.68 6.09 -27.59
C LYS A 58 -2.62 4.65 -27.09
N HIS A 59 -2.52 4.42 -25.78
CA HIS A 59 -2.21 3.10 -25.20
C HIS A 59 -3.41 2.39 -24.56
N TRP A 60 -4.64 2.75 -24.96
CA TRP A 60 -5.88 2.13 -24.45
C TRP A 60 -5.95 0.61 -24.60
N SER A 61 -5.33 0.05 -25.65
CA SER A 61 -5.26 -1.40 -25.85
C SER A 61 -4.40 -2.10 -24.79
N SER A 62 -3.31 -1.47 -24.35
CA SER A 62 -2.46 -1.97 -23.27
C SER A 62 -3.15 -1.81 -21.91
N GLU A 63 -3.88 -0.72 -21.67
CA GLU A 63 -4.68 -0.54 -20.45
C GLU A 63 -5.78 -1.59 -20.34
N PHE A 64 -6.51 -1.86 -21.42
CA PHE A 64 -7.57 -2.88 -21.40
C PHE A 64 -7.02 -4.27 -21.03
N ARG A 65 -5.84 -4.64 -21.55
CA ARG A 65 -5.18 -5.89 -21.16
C ARG A 65 -4.72 -5.88 -19.70
N ALA A 66 -4.31 -4.72 -19.18
CA ALA A 66 -3.89 -4.55 -17.79
C ALA A 66 -5.08 -4.46 -16.80
N ALA A 67 -6.31 -4.25 -17.28
CA ALA A 67 -7.50 -4.16 -16.43
C ALA A 67 -7.80 -5.48 -15.70
N ILE A 68 -7.64 -6.63 -16.37
CA ILE A 68 -7.84 -7.95 -15.76
C ILE A 68 -6.91 -8.17 -14.55
N PRO A 69 -5.57 -8.04 -14.70
CA PRO A 69 -4.67 -8.16 -13.56
C PRO A 69 -4.92 -7.09 -12.49
N PHE A 70 -5.35 -5.89 -12.86
CA PHE A 70 -5.72 -4.83 -11.91
C PHE A 70 -6.92 -5.24 -11.04
N VAL A 71 -8.02 -5.69 -11.65
CA VAL A 71 -9.21 -6.15 -10.93
C VAL A 71 -8.90 -7.38 -10.06
N ALA A 72 -8.13 -8.34 -10.59
CA ALA A 72 -7.69 -9.50 -9.80
C ALA A 72 -6.86 -9.09 -8.58
N SER A 73 -5.93 -8.13 -8.75
CA SER A 73 -5.11 -7.59 -7.65
C SER A 73 -5.97 -6.83 -6.63
N MET A 74 -7.00 -6.12 -7.08
CA MET A 74 -7.95 -5.44 -6.20
C MET A 74 -8.77 -6.42 -5.36
N LEU A 75 -9.30 -7.50 -5.97
CA LEU A 75 -10.01 -8.55 -5.23
C LEU A 75 -9.08 -9.24 -4.23
N PHE A 76 -7.83 -9.53 -4.62
CA PHE A 76 -6.84 -10.11 -3.72
C PHE A 76 -6.52 -9.17 -2.54
N MET A 77 -6.36 -7.88 -2.79
CA MET A 77 -6.15 -6.86 -1.75
C MET A 77 -7.35 -6.79 -0.78
N LEU A 78 -8.58 -6.81 -1.29
CA LEU A 78 -9.79 -6.82 -0.45
C LEU A 78 -9.87 -8.08 0.42
N ALA A 79 -9.53 -9.25 -0.12
CA ALA A 79 -9.45 -10.49 0.66
C ALA A 79 -8.37 -10.40 1.76
N CYS A 80 -7.20 -9.83 1.46
CA CYS A 80 -6.14 -9.62 2.44
C CYS A 80 -6.55 -8.61 3.52
N LEU A 81 -7.28 -7.55 3.17
CA LEU A 81 -7.84 -6.59 4.14
C LEU A 81 -8.86 -7.26 5.05
N LEU A 82 -9.76 -8.07 4.49
CA LEU A 82 -10.71 -8.84 5.30
C LEU A 82 -9.99 -9.78 6.27
N PHE A 83 -8.98 -10.51 5.78
CA PHE A 83 -8.15 -11.38 6.62
C PHE A 83 -7.47 -10.59 7.74
N GLU A 84 -6.83 -9.46 7.42
CA GLU A 84 -6.16 -8.61 8.42
C GLU A 84 -7.13 -8.08 9.48
N VAL A 85 -8.32 -7.63 9.09
CA VAL A 85 -9.34 -7.14 10.05
C VAL A 85 -9.79 -8.26 10.99
N LEU A 86 -9.99 -9.48 10.46
CA LEU A 86 -10.31 -10.66 11.26
C LEU A 86 -9.15 -11.01 12.21
N SER A 87 -7.92 -11.01 11.71
CA SER A 87 -6.70 -11.25 12.49
C SER A 87 -6.51 -10.24 13.62
N VAL A 88 -6.68 -8.95 13.33
CA VAL A 88 -6.59 -7.87 14.32
C VAL A 88 -7.64 -8.02 15.41
N ARG A 89 -8.89 -8.30 15.04
CA ARG A 89 -9.95 -8.53 16.02
C ARG A 89 -9.66 -9.77 16.85
N PHE A 90 -9.27 -10.88 16.21
CA PHE A 90 -8.93 -12.13 16.89
C PHE A 90 -7.84 -11.91 17.93
N VAL A 91 -6.69 -11.38 17.53
CA VAL A 91 -5.55 -11.17 18.43
C VAL A 91 -5.91 -10.23 19.59
N THR A 92 -6.61 -9.13 19.30
CA THR A 92 -7.00 -8.14 20.33
C THR A 92 -8.02 -8.72 21.32
N ALA A 93 -9.00 -9.49 20.84
CA ALA A 93 -10.06 -10.02 21.69
C ALA A 93 -9.65 -11.30 22.43
N VAL A 94 -8.75 -12.10 21.86
CA VAL A 94 -8.20 -13.32 22.47
C VAL A 94 -7.31 -12.99 23.66
N LEU A 95 -6.52 -11.92 23.63
CA LEU A 95 -5.67 -11.60 24.77
C LEU A 95 -6.39 -10.86 25.90
N GLY A 96 -7.56 -10.26 25.62
CA GLY A 96 -8.33 -9.52 26.63
C GLY A 96 -7.68 -8.20 27.05
N LEU A 97 -8.42 -7.38 27.80
CA LEU A 97 -7.93 -6.07 28.28
C LEU A 97 -6.82 -6.17 29.33
N ASP A 98 -6.81 -7.21 30.15
CA ASP A 98 -5.83 -7.38 31.24
C ASP A 98 -4.41 -7.47 30.66
N TRP A 99 -4.21 -8.30 29.63
CA TRP A 99 -2.93 -8.36 28.91
C TRP A 99 -2.52 -6.98 28.37
N HIS A 100 -3.46 -6.25 27.77
CA HIS A 100 -3.17 -4.94 27.20
C HIS A 100 -2.83 -3.86 28.24
N SER A 101 -3.36 -3.99 29.45
CA SER A 101 -3.17 -3.04 30.55
C SER A 101 -1.90 -3.34 31.33
N ASP A 102 -1.64 -4.63 31.59
CA ASP A 102 -0.54 -5.09 32.44
C ASP A 102 0.76 -5.33 31.67
N ALA A 103 0.69 -5.66 30.38
CA ALA A 103 1.89 -5.86 29.57
C ALA A 103 2.59 -4.54 29.29
N SER A 104 3.78 -4.39 29.87
CA SER A 104 4.64 -3.24 29.59
C SER A 104 5.12 -3.25 28.14
N PRO A 105 5.17 -2.08 27.46
CA PRO A 105 5.78 -1.96 26.14
C PRO A 105 7.22 -2.44 26.14
N LEU A 106 7.67 -2.98 25.00
CA LEU A 106 9.07 -3.38 24.83
C LEU A 106 10.00 -2.16 24.86
N PRO A 107 11.24 -2.31 25.34
CA PRO A 107 12.22 -1.24 25.35
C PRO A 107 12.60 -0.86 23.90
N ASP A 108 12.23 0.35 23.49
CA ASP A 108 12.52 0.89 22.16
C ASP A 108 13.59 2.00 22.22
N THR A 109 14.84 1.60 22.04
CA THR A 109 15.99 2.52 22.02
C THR A 109 15.92 3.52 20.86
N GLY A 110 15.28 3.16 19.74
CA GLY A 110 15.08 4.07 18.60
C GLY A 110 14.13 5.21 18.96
N GLN A 111 13.08 4.92 19.71
CA GLN A 111 12.22 5.96 20.27
C GLN A 111 12.98 6.87 21.24
N TRP A 112 13.76 6.30 22.16
CA TRP A 112 14.53 7.08 23.13
C TRP A 112 15.52 8.01 22.43
N LEU A 113 16.17 7.55 21.37
CA LEU A 113 17.02 8.38 20.53
C LEU A 113 16.26 9.57 19.94
N LEU A 114 15.10 9.34 19.33
CA LEU A 114 14.28 10.42 18.76
C LEU A 114 13.80 11.43 19.80
N LEU A 115 13.47 10.97 21.02
CA LEU A 115 13.12 11.86 22.12
C LEU A 115 14.33 12.68 22.58
N SER A 116 15.49 12.04 22.75
CA SER A 116 16.74 12.73 23.13
C SER A 116 17.18 13.77 22.10
N LEU A 117 16.90 13.52 20.80
CA LEU A 117 17.17 14.48 19.74
C LEU A 117 16.22 15.68 19.81
N ASN A 118 14.95 15.48 20.19
CA ASN A 118 14.02 16.60 20.36
C ASN A 118 14.45 17.55 21.50
N GLU A 119 15.10 17.03 22.53
CA GLU A 119 15.61 17.86 23.64
C GLU A 119 16.87 18.65 23.26
N LYS A 120 17.66 18.13 22.31
CA LYS A 120 18.97 18.71 21.93
C LYS A 120 18.95 19.56 20.67
N LEU A 121 17.97 19.36 19.78
CA LEU A 121 17.88 20.08 18.52
C LEU A 121 17.22 21.46 18.71
N PRO A 122 17.57 22.44 17.86
CA PRO A 122 16.86 23.72 17.78
C PRO A 122 15.35 23.55 17.62
N GLU A 123 14.59 24.42 18.30
CA GLU A 123 13.11 24.38 18.33
C GLU A 123 12.49 24.33 16.93
N THR A 124 13.02 25.12 15.99
CA THR A 124 12.57 25.14 14.59
C THR A 124 12.68 23.77 13.89
N LEU A 125 13.76 23.02 14.16
CA LEU A 125 13.93 21.67 13.60
C LEU A 125 12.96 20.68 14.26
N VAL A 126 12.75 20.80 15.57
CA VAL A 126 11.82 19.95 16.32
C VAL A 126 10.38 20.18 15.84
N GLU A 127 10.00 21.43 15.57
CA GLU A 127 8.69 21.78 15.01
C GLU A 127 8.47 21.16 13.62
N ILE A 128 9.46 21.21 12.74
CA ILE A 128 9.39 20.57 11.41
C ILE A 128 9.25 19.04 11.54
N LEU A 129 10.04 18.42 12.42
CA LEU A 129 9.92 16.99 12.72
C LEU A 129 8.58 16.66 13.40
N ARG A 130 7.93 17.63 14.06
CA ARG A 130 6.60 17.46 14.68
C ARG A 130 5.44 17.74 13.73
N ALA A 131 5.66 18.55 12.71
CA ALA A 131 4.63 18.97 11.77
C ALA A 131 3.96 17.76 11.10
N ARG A 132 2.64 17.85 10.92
CA ARG A 132 1.84 16.85 10.21
C ARG A 132 1.94 17.05 8.69
N ILE A 133 3.16 16.96 8.16
CA ILE A 133 3.45 17.23 6.74
C ILE A 133 2.83 16.18 5.84
N ILE A 134 2.97 14.90 6.21
CA ILE A 134 2.45 13.79 5.42
C ILE A 134 1.79 12.73 6.31
N GLY A 135 0.83 12.03 5.73
CA GLY A 135 0.12 10.91 6.31
C GLY A 135 -0.20 9.85 5.25
N LEU A 136 -0.90 8.79 5.65
CA LEU A 136 -1.20 7.66 4.75
C LEU A 136 -1.94 8.09 3.47
N HIS A 137 -2.94 8.96 3.62
CA HIS A 137 -3.76 9.42 2.51
C HIS A 137 -2.92 10.10 1.43
N HIS A 138 -1.92 10.89 1.83
CA HIS A 138 -1.02 11.53 0.89
C HIS A 138 -0.23 10.53 0.06
N PHE A 139 0.31 9.47 0.66
CA PHE A 139 1.02 8.43 -0.10
C PHE A 139 0.11 7.71 -1.09
N LEU A 140 -1.13 7.41 -0.68
CA LEU A 140 -2.15 6.86 -1.58
C LEU A 140 -2.47 7.81 -2.73
N MET A 141 -2.61 9.11 -2.46
CA MET A 141 -2.89 10.12 -3.48
C MET A 141 -1.70 10.33 -4.43
N LEU A 142 -0.47 10.35 -3.92
CA LEU A 142 0.75 10.38 -4.73
C LEU A 142 0.83 9.17 -5.67
N PHE A 143 0.45 8.00 -5.17
CA PHE A 143 0.35 6.79 -6.00
C PHE A 143 -0.75 6.91 -7.07
N MET A 144 -1.93 7.43 -6.72
CA MET A 144 -2.99 7.68 -7.70
C MET A 144 -2.54 8.67 -8.78
N MET A 145 -1.88 9.77 -8.40
CA MET A 145 -1.27 10.73 -9.34
C MET A 145 -0.25 10.05 -10.25
N LEU A 146 0.57 9.14 -9.71
CA LEU A 146 1.52 8.34 -10.48
C LEU A 146 0.81 7.45 -11.52
N ALA A 147 -0.28 6.78 -11.15
CA ALA A 147 -1.06 5.95 -12.07
C ALA A 147 -1.69 6.76 -13.22
N PHE A 148 -2.23 7.94 -12.92
CA PHE A 148 -2.77 8.85 -13.93
C PHE A 148 -1.70 9.57 -14.75
N SER A 149 -0.45 9.60 -14.29
CA SER A 149 0.64 10.30 -14.97
C SER A 149 1.02 9.72 -16.33
N VAL A 150 0.54 8.51 -16.63
CA VAL A 150 0.65 7.89 -17.95
C VAL A 150 -0.12 8.68 -19.01
N LEU A 151 -1.23 9.34 -18.65
CA LEU A 151 -1.97 10.25 -19.55
C LEU A 151 -1.12 11.45 -20.00
N PHE A 152 -0.09 11.78 -19.23
CA PHE A 152 0.83 12.87 -19.49
C PHE A 152 2.11 12.41 -20.19
N ASN A 153 2.17 11.15 -20.67
CA ASN A 153 3.37 10.49 -21.21
C ASN A 153 4.59 10.61 -20.29
N SER A 154 4.34 10.81 -19.00
CA SER A 154 5.38 11.09 -18.02
C SER A 154 5.92 9.82 -17.36
N VAL A 155 5.12 8.74 -17.43
CA VAL A 155 5.51 7.34 -17.13
C VAL A 155 5.16 6.46 -18.32
N GLU A 156 5.94 5.39 -18.51
CA GLU A 156 5.69 4.39 -19.54
C GLU A 156 4.38 3.63 -19.23
N ALA A 157 3.46 3.60 -20.20
CA ALA A 157 2.21 2.84 -20.12
C ALA A 157 2.46 1.33 -19.94
N PRO A 158 1.53 0.57 -19.34
CA PRO A 158 0.17 0.97 -18.90
C PRO A 158 0.05 1.41 -17.43
N GLY A 159 -0.80 2.40 -17.17
CA GLY A 159 -1.09 2.94 -15.83
C GLY A 159 -1.84 1.94 -14.94
N LEU A 160 -2.82 1.20 -15.48
CA LEU A 160 -3.50 0.12 -14.76
C LEU A 160 -2.55 -1.03 -14.43
N GLY A 161 -1.49 -1.24 -15.22
CA GLY A 161 -0.46 -2.24 -14.94
C GLY A 161 0.41 -1.84 -13.74
N LEU A 162 0.79 -0.56 -13.65
CA LEU A 162 1.44 0.00 -12.47
C LEU A 162 0.52 -0.09 -11.23
N GLY A 163 -0.76 0.24 -11.43
CA GLY A 163 -1.88 -0.03 -10.53
C GLY A 163 -1.86 -1.45 -9.96
N ALA A 164 -1.88 -2.43 -10.85
CA ALA A 164 -1.96 -3.85 -10.52
C ALA A 164 -0.74 -4.29 -9.72
N ARG A 165 0.47 -3.92 -10.16
CA ARG A 165 1.72 -4.22 -9.46
C ARG A 165 1.71 -3.69 -8.04
N TYR A 166 1.31 -2.44 -7.87
CA TYR A 166 1.29 -1.79 -6.56
C TYR A 166 0.28 -2.47 -5.63
N MET A 167 -0.96 -2.66 -6.09
CA MET A 167 -2.03 -3.31 -5.32
C MET A 167 -1.65 -4.74 -4.93
N PHE A 168 -1.09 -5.51 -5.86
CA PHE A 168 -0.64 -6.87 -5.61
C PHE A 168 0.50 -6.92 -4.60
N THR A 169 1.51 -6.06 -4.76
CA THR A 169 2.66 -6.01 -3.83
C THR A 169 2.23 -5.57 -2.44
N MET A 170 1.33 -4.58 -2.35
CA MET A 170 0.74 -4.15 -1.10
C MET A 170 -0.07 -5.28 -0.45
N ALA A 171 -0.88 -6.01 -1.22
CA ALA A 171 -1.65 -7.14 -0.72
C ALA A 171 -0.76 -8.24 -0.14
N ILE A 172 0.34 -8.62 -0.82
CA ILE A 172 1.33 -9.57 -0.28
C ILE A 172 1.92 -9.04 1.03
N GLY A 173 2.35 -7.78 1.07
CA GLY A 173 2.91 -7.21 2.29
C GLY A 173 1.88 -7.23 3.43
N ARG A 174 0.62 -6.87 3.18
CA ARG A 174 -0.42 -6.94 4.20
C ARG A 174 -0.71 -8.36 4.67
N LEU A 175 -0.72 -9.32 3.75
CA LEU A 175 -0.90 -10.72 4.09
C LEU A 175 0.24 -11.24 4.96
N LEU A 176 1.49 -11.00 4.57
CA LEU A 176 2.66 -11.38 5.36
C LEU A 176 2.61 -10.75 6.76
N ARG A 177 2.31 -9.45 6.83
CA ARG A 177 2.12 -8.73 8.09
C ARG A 177 1.08 -9.40 8.97
N ALA A 178 -0.12 -9.69 8.43
CA ALA A 178 -1.21 -10.33 9.17
C ALA A 178 -0.85 -11.74 9.63
N ILE A 179 -0.19 -12.55 8.79
CA ILE A 179 0.28 -13.89 9.17
C ILE A 179 1.26 -13.78 10.33
N THR A 180 2.31 -12.97 10.19
CA THR A 180 3.32 -12.83 11.24
C THR A 180 2.73 -12.30 12.55
N PHE A 181 1.76 -11.40 12.47
CA PHE A 181 1.04 -10.85 13.61
C PHE A 181 0.15 -11.88 14.34
N VAL A 182 -0.54 -12.75 13.60
CA VAL A 182 -1.32 -13.84 14.22
C VAL A 182 -0.40 -14.92 14.78
N SER A 183 0.76 -15.16 14.15
CA SER A 183 1.74 -16.13 14.62
C SER A 183 2.46 -15.69 15.90
N THR A 184 2.68 -14.39 16.10
CA THR A 184 3.36 -13.86 17.29
C THR A 184 2.81 -12.50 17.65
N ILE A 185 2.27 -12.40 18.86
CA ILE A 185 1.61 -11.19 19.35
C ILE A 185 2.57 -10.43 20.25
N LEU A 186 2.80 -9.16 19.94
CA LEU A 186 3.67 -8.27 20.71
C LEU A 186 2.85 -7.24 21.48
N PRO A 187 3.29 -6.84 22.69
CA PRO A 187 2.61 -5.82 23.47
C PRO A 187 2.64 -4.48 22.72
N SER A 188 1.58 -3.71 22.87
CA SER A 188 1.46 -2.40 22.24
C SER A 188 2.53 -1.42 22.73
N ALA A 189 2.99 -0.52 21.84
CA ALA A 189 3.70 0.68 22.27
C ALA A 189 2.82 1.64 23.10
N ARG A 190 1.48 1.47 23.07
CA ARG A 190 0.47 2.23 23.81
C ARG A 190 -0.43 1.28 24.62
N PRO A 191 -0.11 0.98 25.89
CA PRO A 191 -0.87 0.01 26.69
C PRO A 191 -2.35 0.41 26.86
N TRP A 192 -2.64 1.71 26.94
CA TRP A 192 -4.02 2.23 27.03
C TRP A 192 -4.85 2.15 25.74
N CYS A 193 -4.26 1.73 24.60
CA CYS A 193 -4.93 1.74 23.31
C CYS A 193 -6.19 0.85 23.31
N ALA A 194 -6.08 -0.37 23.83
CA ALA A 194 -7.15 -1.36 23.74
C ALA A 194 -8.38 -0.92 24.53
N ALA A 195 -8.20 -0.47 25.77
CA ALA A 195 -9.27 0.02 26.64
C ALA A 195 -10.03 1.22 26.05
N THR A 196 -9.33 2.07 25.28
CA THR A 196 -9.95 3.27 24.69
C THR A 196 -10.70 2.94 23.39
N ARG A 197 -10.22 1.96 22.62
CA ARG A 197 -10.64 1.72 21.23
C ARG A 197 -11.56 0.52 21.05
N PHE A 198 -11.45 -0.49 21.91
CA PHE A 198 -12.15 -1.76 21.76
C PHE A 198 -12.94 -2.12 23.02
N ARG A 199 -14.10 -2.73 22.83
CA ARG A 199 -14.90 -3.32 23.90
C ARG A 199 -14.71 -4.84 23.86
N VAL A 200 -13.63 -5.31 24.49
CA VAL A 200 -13.34 -6.75 24.62
C VAL A 200 -13.44 -7.16 26.09
N PRO A 201 -13.65 -8.46 26.39
CA PRO A 201 -13.65 -8.95 27.77
C PRO A 201 -12.35 -8.62 28.50
N ALA A 202 -12.41 -8.54 29.83
CA ALA A 202 -11.25 -8.21 30.68
C ALA A 202 -10.14 -9.25 30.55
N TYR A 203 -10.48 -10.53 30.70
CA TYR A 203 -9.53 -11.64 30.72
C TYR A 203 -9.21 -12.17 29.31
N PRO A 204 -8.03 -12.79 29.09
CA PRO A 204 -7.73 -13.53 27.86
C PRO A 204 -8.73 -14.68 27.62
N HIS A 205 -8.91 -15.13 26.39
CA HIS A 205 -9.74 -16.27 26.08
C HIS A 205 -9.20 -17.53 26.78
N HIS A 206 -10.07 -18.38 27.31
CA HIS A 206 -9.73 -19.57 28.09
C HIS A 206 -8.64 -20.46 27.45
N TRP A 207 -8.78 -20.84 26.17
CA TRP A 207 -7.73 -21.60 25.47
C TRP A 207 -6.38 -20.88 25.50
N ALA A 208 -6.34 -19.55 25.38
CA ALA A 208 -5.10 -18.78 25.40
C ALA A 208 -4.51 -18.65 26.82
N GLN A 209 -5.35 -18.55 27.85
CA GLN A 209 -4.91 -18.50 29.26
C GLN A 209 -4.01 -19.69 29.61
N LYS A 210 -4.40 -20.89 29.17
CA LYS A 210 -3.62 -22.13 29.34
C LYS A 210 -2.18 -22.04 28.83
N TYR A 211 -1.95 -21.27 27.78
CA TYR A 211 -0.66 -21.17 27.08
C TYR A 211 0.13 -19.90 27.41
N TYR A 212 -0.49 -18.90 28.03
CA TYR A 212 0.09 -17.56 28.14
C TYR A 212 0.42 -17.17 29.59
N VAL A 213 -0.57 -17.16 30.48
CA VAL A 213 -0.48 -16.62 31.86
C VAL A 213 0.56 -17.34 32.77
N PRO A 214 0.67 -18.68 32.76
CA PRO A 214 1.51 -19.42 33.72
C PRO A 214 3.00 -19.31 33.40
N TYR A 215 3.37 -19.40 32.11
CA TYR A 215 4.77 -19.49 31.69
C TYR A 215 5.48 -18.15 31.61
N ALA A 216 4.75 -17.03 31.76
CA ALA A 216 5.35 -15.71 31.88
C ALA A 216 5.83 -15.43 33.32
N SER A 217 5.32 -16.14 34.32
CA SER A 217 5.48 -15.79 35.75
C SER A 217 5.96 -16.95 36.63
N ASP A 218 5.66 -18.21 36.29
CA ASP A 218 6.03 -19.40 37.06
C ASP A 218 7.16 -20.20 36.39
N PRO A 219 8.38 -20.19 36.95
CA PRO A 219 9.52 -20.97 36.43
C PRO A 219 9.29 -22.49 36.40
N ASP A 220 8.48 -23.03 37.32
CA ASP A 220 8.24 -24.47 37.38
C ASP A 220 7.28 -24.92 36.29
N ALA A 221 6.28 -24.10 35.95
CA ALA A 221 5.43 -24.29 34.78
C ALA A 221 6.27 -24.31 33.47
N ILE A 222 7.26 -23.43 33.34
CA ILE A 222 8.18 -23.41 32.17
C ILE A 222 8.98 -24.71 32.09
N ARG A 223 9.56 -25.17 33.21
CA ARG A 223 10.32 -26.42 33.26
C ARG A 223 9.46 -27.62 32.87
N GLN A 224 8.21 -27.66 33.31
CA GLN A 224 7.30 -28.74 32.96
C GLN A 224 6.97 -28.77 31.47
N ILE A 225 6.71 -27.61 30.84
CA ILE A 225 6.56 -27.55 29.38
C ILE A 225 7.79 -28.12 28.69
N ILE A 226 8.99 -27.66 29.06
CA ILE A 226 10.23 -28.08 28.37
C ILE A 226 10.46 -29.59 28.50
N ASN A 227 10.11 -30.18 29.65
CA ASN A 227 10.36 -31.59 29.91
C ASN A 227 9.27 -32.52 29.36
N GLN A 228 8.02 -32.05 29.27
CA GLN A 228 6.86 -32.89 28.97
C GLN A 228 6.16 -32.52 27.66
N ASP A 229 6.54 -31.40 27.02
CA ASP A 229 5.95 -30.85 25.80
C ASP A 229 4.41 -30.68 25.85
N ILE A 230 3.86 -30.48 27.05
CA ILE A 230 2.42 -30.34 27.29
C ILE A 230 2.17 -29.12 28.19
N ALA A 231 1.14 -28.34 27.86
CA ALA A 231 0.69 -27.23 28.71
C ALA A 231 -0.25 -27.75 29.82
N TYR A 232 0.05 -27.43 31.08
CA TYR A 232 -0.63 -28.01 32.27
C TYR A 232 -1.37 -27.02 33.15
N ALA A 233 -1.39 -25.75 32.79
CA ALA A 233 -1.92 -24.74 33.69
C ALA A 233 -3.43 -24.81 33.92
N ASP A 234 -3.80 -24.60 35.18
CA ASP A 234 -5.18 -24.43 35.62
C ASP A 234 -5.71 -23.08 35.12
N THR A 235 -6.79 -23.13 34.36
CA THR A 235 -7.42 -21.97 33.71
C THR A 235 -8.46 -21.28 34.59
N GLY A 236 -8.59 -21.68 35.86
CA GLY A 236 -9.56 -21.09 36.78
C GLY A 236 -11.02 -21.41 36.42
N GLU A 237 -11.98 -20.75 37.09
CA GLU A 237 -13.40 -20.95 36.82
C GLU A 237 -13.84 -20.32 35.50
N TYR A 238 -14.62 -21.07 34.72
CA TYR A 238 -15.15 -20.62 33.44
C TYR A 238 -16.26 -19.56 33.64
N ILE A 239 -15.93 -18.30 33.36
CA ILE A 239 -16.92 -17.24 33.23
C ILE A 239 -17.53 -17.35 31.82
N GLY A 240 -18.84 -17.54 31.75
CA GLY A 240 -19.55 -17.66 30.46
C GLY A 240 -19.45 -16.37 29.64
N ASP A 241 -18.87 -16.47 28.44
CA ASP A 241 -18.81 -15.37 27.48
C ASP A 241 -20.17 -15.19 26.76
N TYR A 242 -20.45 -13.97 26.29
CA TYR A 242 -21.65 -13.66 25.52
C TYR A 242 -21.67 -14.39 24.16
N GLN A 243 -22.76 -15.12 23.88
CA GLN A 243 -22.95 -15.86 22.63
C GLN A 243 -24.19 -15.37 21.87
N PRO A 244 -24.03 -14.52 20.84
CA PRO A 244 -25.13 -14.15 19.95
C PRO A 244 -25.46 -15.29 18.97
N ASP A 245 -26.70 -15.36 18.49
CA ASP A 245 -27.06 -16.27 17.40
C ASP A 245 -26.82 -15.62 16.03
N TRP A 246 -25.73 -16.02 15.39
CA TRP A 246 -25.33 -15.66 14.02
C TRP A 246 -25.62 -16.78 13.00
N GLY A 247 -26.38 -17.81 13.38
CA GLY A 247 -26.70 -18.95 12.51
C GLY A 247 -25.46 -19.70 12.02
N SER A 248 -25.26 -19.79 10.70
CA SER A 248 -24.11 -20.49 10.10
C SER A 248 -22.76 -19.87 10.45
N MET A 249 -22.73 -18.62 10.91
CA MET A 249 -21.53 -17.90 11.29
C MET A 249 -21.20 -18.04 12.79
N ASN A 250 -21.90 -18.89 13.55
CA ASN A 250 -21.65 -19.10 14.98
C ASN A 250 -20.22 -19.55 15.29
N PHE A 251 -19.53 -20.21 14.35
CA PHE A 251 -18.12 -20.56 14.52
C PHE A 251 -17.22 -19.33 14.72
N LEU A 252 -17.59 -18.15 14.21
CA LEU A 252 -16.83 -16.91 14.37
C LEU A 252 -16.88 -16.34 15.79
N ILE A 253 -17.81 -16.77 16.63
CA ILE A 253 -17.98 -16.24 17.99
C ILE A 253 -16.70 -16.45 18.81
N ASN A 254 -16.11 -17.65 18.71
CA ASN A 254 -14.86 -17.99 19.41
C ASN A 254 -13.65 -17.20 18.87
N PHE A 255 -13.72 -16.71 17.64
CA PHE A 255 -12.64 -15.93 17.02
C PHE A 255 -12.81 -14.42 17.25
N LEU A 256 -14.02 -13.90 17.12
CA LEU A 256 -14.29 -12.45 17.19
C LEU A 256 -14.67 -11.97 18.58
N ARG A 257 -15.08 -12.91 19.45
CA ARG A 257 -15.40 -12.72 20.87
C ARG A 257 -16.23 -11.45 21.13
N PRO A 258 -17.51 -11.45 20.72
CA PRO A 258 -18.38 -10.29 20.83
C PRO A 258 -18.73 -9.96 22.27
N THR A 259 -19.03 -8.70 22.56
CA THR A 259 -19.64 -8.28 23.82
C THR A 259 -21.08 -7.79 23.63
N PRO A 260 -21.95 -7.82 24.67
CA PRO A 260 -23.36 -7.42 24.55
C PRO A 260 -23.58 -6.01 23.99
N GLY A 261 -22.63 -5.10 24.23
CA GLY A 261 -22.69 -3.71 23.78
C GLY A 261 -22.19 -3.44 22.35
N GLU A 262 -21.77 -4.47 21.61
CA GLU A 262 -21.17 -4.31 20.28
C GLU A 262 -22.14 -4.49 19.11
N GLY A 263 -23.33 -5.02 19.36
CA GLY A 263 -24.40 -5.20 18.36
C GLY A 263 -24.61 -6.67 17.97
N ALA A 264 -25.76 -6.95 17.34
CA ALA A 264 -26.20 -8.32 17.08
C ALA A 264 -25.54 -9.01 15.87
N SER A 265 -24.79 -8.29 15.02
CA SER A 265 -24.21 -8.85 13.78
C SER A 265 -22.68 -8.92 13.80
N TRP A 266 -22.13 -10.03 13.31
CA TRP A 266 -20.67 -10.21 13.19
C TRP A 266 -20.01 -9.13 12.32
N SER A 267 -20.71 -8.64 11.28
CA SER A 267 -20.18 -7.62 10.37
C SER A 267 -20.04 -6.25 11.03
N SER A 268 -20.82 -5.96 12.08
CA SER A 268 -20.68 -4.72 12.86
C SER A 268 -19.35 -4.68 13.63
N LEU A 269 -18.83 -5.84 14.04
CA LEU A 269 -17.53 -5.97 14.69
C LEU A 269 -16.40 -5.63 13.72
N LEU A 270 -16.52 -6.01 12.46
CA LEU A 270 -15.53 -5.69 11.42
C LEU A 270 -15.53 -4.20 11.07
N LYS A 271 -16.69 -3.54 11.08
CA LYS A 271 -16.77 -2.08 10.89
C LYS A 271 -16.13 -1.31 12.04
N LYS A 272 -16.16 -1.86 13.26
CA LYS A 272 -15.55 -1.29 14.47
C LYS A 272 -14.08 -1.67 14.64
N ALA A 273 -13.61 -2.69 13.92
CA ALA A 273 -12.21 -3.09 13.88
C ALA A 273 -11.39 -2.07 13.05
N GLY A 274 -11.14 -0.90 13.65
CA GLY A 274 -10.06 -0.02 13.23
C GLY A 274 -8.69 -0.64 13.57
N GLY A 275 -7.59 -0.03 13.11
CA GLY A 275 -6.23 -0.54 13.31
C GLY A 275 -5.95 -1.11 14.70
N GLY A 276 -5.18 -2.20 14.75
CA GLY A 276 -4.94 -2.96 15.97
C GLY A 276 -4.21 -2.16 17.05
N CYS A 277 -4.49 -2.49 18.31
CA CYS A 277 -3.74 -1.96 19.44
C CYS A 277 -2.51 -2.79 19.75
N ASN A 278 -2.49 -4.07 19.39
CA ASN A 278 -1.27 -4.87 19.41
C ASN A 278 -0.33 -4.42 18.30
N ASP A 279 0.96 -4.62 18.53
CA ASP A 279 1.93 -4.31 17.50
C ASP A 279 1.89 -5.36 16.38
N LEU A 280 1.90 -4.88 15.15
CA LEU A 280 2.05 -5.70 13.96
C LEU A 280 3.51 -5.53 13.55
N LEU A 281 4.32 -6.60 13.70
CA LEU A 281 5.77 -6.78 13.44
C LEU A 281 6.46 -5.84 12.44
N TYR A 282 5.73 -5.28 11.49
CA TYR A 282 6.15 -4.09 10.75
C TYR A 282 4.98 -3.16 10.41
N SER A 283 5.27 -1.87 10.26
CA SER A 283 4.25 -0.84 10.06
C SER A 283 3.61 -0.89 8.67
N GLY A 284 2.27 -0.95 8.64
CA GLY A 284 1.50 -0.89 7.39
C GLY A 284 1.54 0.50 6.73
N HIS A 285 1.63 1.56 7.53
CA HIS A 285 1.81 2.94 7.05
C HIS A 285 3.12 3.07 6.30
N MET A 286 4.20 2.56 6.91
CA MET A 286 5.53 2.56 6.31
C MET A 286 5.61 1.68 5.08
N LEU A 287 4.93 0.53 5.06
CA LEU A 287 4.84 -0.31 3.87
C LEU A 287 4.24 0.48 2.69
N VAL A 288 3.11 1.16 2.87
CA VAL A 288 2.47 1.97 1.80
C VAL A 288 3.39 3.11 1.36
N ALA A 289 3.99 3.81 2.31
CA ALA A 289 4.92 4.91 2.04
C ALA A 289 6.13 4.45 1.20
N VAL A 290 6.74 3.33 1.56
CA VAL A 290 7.89 2.74 0.87
C VAL A 290 7.51 2.23 -0.51
N LEU A 291 6.38 1.55 -0.65
CA LEU A 291 5.90 1.11 -1.98
C LEU A 291 5.64 2.32 -2.89
N THR A 292 5.08 3.40 -2.35
CA THR A 292 4.87 4.64 -3.11
C THR A 292 6.20 5.25 -3.53
N ALA A 293 7.17 5.34 -2.61
CA ALA A 293 8.51 5.84 -2.91
C ALA A 293 9.24 4.98 -3.95
N MET A 294 9.09 3.66 -3.88
CA MET A 294 9.66 2.72 -4.86
C MET A 294 9.03 2.88 -6.24
N ALA A 295 7.71 2.96 -6.32
CA ALA A 295 6.98 3.22 -7.55
C ALA A 295 7.40 4.57 -8.16
N TRP A 296 7.51 5.61 -7.32
CA TRP A 296 7.94 6.95 -7.73
C TRP A 296 9.39 6.97 -8.23
N THR A 297 10.30 6.29 -7.53
CA THR A 297 11.71 6.19 -7.91
C THR A 297 11.89 5.49 -9.25
N GLU A 298 11.06 4.48 -9.53
CA GLU A 298 11.07 3.77 -10.81
C GLU A 298 10.52 4.62 -11.96
N ALA A 299 9.57 5.51 -11.67
CA ALA A 299 8.90 6.37 -12.63
C ALA A 299 9.65 7.69 -12.94
N TYR A 300 10.00 8.47 -11.92
CA TYR A 300 10.44 9.87 -12.08
C TYR A 300 11.88 10.16 -11.68
N GLY A 301 12.52 9.30 -10.86
CA GLY A 301 13.90 9.50 -10.39
C GLY A 301 14.22 10.92 -9.88
N GLY A 302 15.51 11.23 -9.74
CA GLY A 302 15.99 12.60 -9.47
C GLY A 302 15.48 13.24 -8.16
N TYR A 303 15.37 14.57 -8.15
CA TYR A 303 15.02 15.36 -6.96
C TYR A 303 13.62 15.05 -6.41
N SER A 304 12.64 14.79 -7.28
CA SER A 304 11.29 14.43 -6.83
C SER A 304 11.28 13.11 -6.05
N SER A 305 12.04 12.11 -6.51
CA SER A 305 12.22 10.85 -5.80
C SER A 305 12.93 11.05 -4.45
N ALA A 306 13.98 11.86 -4.41
CA ALA A 306 14.66 12.19 -3.16
C ALA A 306 13.70 12.85 -2.14
N PHE A 307 12.85 13.77 -2.60
CA PHE A 307 11.82 14.39 -1.77
C PHE A 307 10.83 13.37 -1.20
N ILE A 308 10.31 12.44 -2.01
CA ILE A 308 9.41 11.39 -1.52
C ILE A 308 10.11 10.51 -0.47
N TRP A 309 11.39 10.17 -0.65
CA TRP A 309 12.15 9.42 0.37
C TRP A 309 12.35 10.22 1.66
N LEU A 310 12.54 11.55 1.59
CA LEU A 310 12.55 12.40 2.79
C LEU A 310 11.20 12.36 3.51
N LEU A 311 10.08 12.35 2.77
CA LEU A 311 8.75 12.20 3.36
C LEU A 311 8.55 10.83 4.01
N VAL A 312 9.12 9.75 3.44
CA VAL A 312 9.12 8.43 4.07
C VAL A 312 9.89 8.48 5.40
N MET A 313 11.07 9.09 5.43
CA MET A 313 11.86 9.21 6.66
C MET A 313 11.15 10.07 7.72
N HIS A 314 10.51 11.15 7.30
CA HIS A 314 9.67 11.98 8.18
C HIS A 314 8.49 11.18 8.75
N SER A 315 7.80 10.41 7.91
CA SER A 315 6.71 9.52 8.36
C SER A 315 7.22 8.49 9.37
N ALA A 316 8.35 7.83 9.10
CA ALA A 316 8.95 6.84 10.00
C ALA A 316 9.26 7.45 11.38
N GLN A 317 9.91 8.61 11.39
CA GLN A 317 10.23 9.32 12.61
C GLN A 317 8.98 9.65 13.43
N ARG A 318 7.88 10.06 12.78
CA ARG A 318 6.63 10.38 13.47
C ARG A 318 5.94 9.14 14.04
N GLU A 319 5.86 8.06 13.27
CA GLU A 319 5.26 6.78 13.72
C GLU A 319 5.94 6.27 15.00
N ILE A 320 7.27 6.35 15.06
CA ILE A 320 8.07 5.94 16.23
C ILE A 320 7.86 6.90 17.40
N ARG A 321 8.03 8.21 17.16
CA ARG A 321 7.93 9.23 18.22
C ARG A 321 6.56 9.21 18.89
N GLU A 322 5.51 9.13 18.08
CA GLU A 322 4.13 9.16 18.56
C GLU A 322 3.71 7.81 19.18
N ARG A 323 4.58 6.78 19.24
CA ARG A 323 4.25 5.43 19.74
C ARG A 323 3.15 4.76 18.92
N HIS A 324 3.10 5.00 17.61
CA HIS A 324 2.20 4.24 16.75
C HIS A 324 2.75 2.85 16.44
N HIS A 325 4.07 2.76 16.30
CA HIS A 325 4.82 1.53 16.07
C HIS A 325 6.19 1.62 16.76
N TYR A 326 6.82 0.46 17.03
CA TYR A 326 8.21 0.42 17.45
C TYR A 326 9.14 0.82 16.31
N SER A 327 10.35 1.25 16.66
CA SER A 327 11.38 1.61 15.67
C SER A 327 11.72 0.46 14.72
N VAL A 328 11.78 -0.76 15.25
CA VAL A 328 12.02 -1.98 14.45
C VAL A 328 10.95 -2.16 13.37
N ASP A 329 9.68 -1.89 13.68
CA ASP A 329 8.57 -2.09 12.74
C ASP A 329 8.68 -1.16 11.53
N CYS A 330 9.12 0.08 11.76
CA CYS A 330 9.32 1.06 10.71
C CYS A 330 10.52 0.70 9.84
N VAL A 331 11.60 0.26 10.45
CA VAL A 331 12.83 -0.16 9.76
C VAL A 331 12.60 -1.43 8.93
N VAL A 332 11.97 -2.44 9.52
CA VAL A 332 11.61 -3.70 8.83
C VAL A 332 10.64 -3.41 7.69
N ALA A 333 9.64 -2.54 7.87
CA ALA A 333 8.73 -2.15 6.79
C ALA A 333 9.46 -1.54 5.59
N ILE A 334 10.54 -0.77 5.81
CA ILE A 334 11.36 -0.21 4.73
C ILE A 334 12.07 -1.33 3.96
N TYR A 335 12.74 -2.25 4.65
CA TYR A 335 13.44 -3.36 3.99
C TYR A 335 12.48 -4.30 3.26
N VAL A 336 11.40 -4.71 3.93
CA VAL A 336 10.36 -5.58 3.39
C VAL A 336 9.68 -4.92 2.20
N GLY A 337 9.32 -3.62 2.28
CA GLY A 337 8.70 -2.89 1.18
C GLY A 337 9.59 -2.83 -0.06
N ILE A 338 10.88 -2.54 0.10
CA ILE A 338 11.87 -2.55 -1.00
C ILE A 338 12.01 -3.95 -1.58
N LEU A 339 12.17 -4.97 -0.73
CA LEU A 339 12.34 -6.36 -1.13
C LEU A 339 11.12 -6.85 -1.91
N LEU A 340 9.91 -6.67 -1.36
CA LEU A 340 8.66 -7.04 -2.00
C LEU A 340 8.52 -6.35 -3.36
N TRP A 341 8.79 -5.04 -3.44
CA TRP A 341 8.71 -4.32 -4.72
C TRP A 341 9.66 -4.87 -5.79
N LYS A 342 10.87 -5.30 -5.38
CA LYS A 342 11.84 -5.92 -6.28
C LYS A 342 11.45 -7.33 -6.66
N MET A 343 11.00 -8.13 -5.69
CA MET A 343 10.59 -9.51 -5.90
C MET A 343 9.34 -9.57 -6.77
N THR A 344 8.28 -8.82 -6.48
CA THR A 344 7.06 -8.85 -7.33
C THR A 344 7.29 -8.24 -8.70
N GLY A 345 8.40 -7.51 -8.91
CA GLY A 345 8.74 -6.87 -10.18
C GLY A 345 8.91 -7.85 -11.35
N PHE A 346 9.28 -9.12 -11.12
CA PHE A 346 9.40 -10.09 -12.23
C PHE A 346 8.04 -10.45 -12.85
N ILE A 347 6.96 -10.36 -12.07
CA ILE A 347 5.58 -10.66 -12.50
C ILE A 347 5.10 -9.59 -13.50
N TRP A 348 5.64 -8.38 -13.37
CA TRP A 348 5.22 -7.19 -14.11
C TRP A 348 6.37 -6.68 -14.97
N PRO A 349 6.74 -7.38 -16.06
CA PRO A 349 7.85 -6.98 -16.91
C PRO A 349 7.58 -5.59 -17.50
N VAL A 350 8.31 -4.60 -16.98
CA VAL A 350 8.31 -3.19 -17.44
C VAL A 350 8.74 -3.08 -18.91
N LYS A 351 9.52 -4.03 -19.38
CA LYS A 351 9.81 -4.19 -20.80
C LYS A 351 8.71 -5.02 -21.42
N ASP A 352 7.95 -4.41 -22.31
CA ASP A 352 7.24 -5.13 -23.38
C ASP A 352 8.25 -6.11 -24.01
N SER A 353 8.18 -7.38 -23.58
CA SER A 353 8.92 -8.48 -24.19
C SER A 353 8.63 -8.53 -25.69
N MET A 354 7.43 -8.08 -26.07
CA MET A 354 6.98 -7.85 -27.43
C MET A 354 7.73 -6.71 -28.15
N ARG A 355 8.01 -5.57 -27.49
CA ARG A 355 8.79 -4.46 -28.05
C ARG A 355 10.26 -4.84 -28.19
N SER A 356 10.82 -5.55 -27.21
CA SER A 356 12.19 -6.07 -27.31
C SER A 356 12.31 -7.12 -28.42
N ARG A 357 11.32 -8.01 -28.56
CA ARG A 357 11.23 -8.97 -29.70
C ARG A 357 11.05 -8.27 -31.04
N ARG A 358 10.22 -7.21 -31.11
CA ARG A 358 10.04 -6.39 -32.33
C ARG A 358 11.30 -5.65 -32.70
N LEU A 359 11.98 -5.01 -31.75
CA LEU A 359 13.27 -4.36 -31.97
C LEU A 359 14.32 -5.37 -32.42
N ALA A 360 14.42 -6.53 -31.78
CA ALA A 360 15.31 -7.60 -32.23
C ALA A 360 14.94 -8.14 -33.62
N LYS A 361 13.65 -8.18 -33.98
CA LYS A 361 13.20 -8.55 -35.33
C LYS A 361 13.58 -7.47 -36.35
N LEU A 362 13.42 -6.20 -36.00
CA LEU A 362 13.80 -5.05 -36.85
C LEU A 362 15.32 -4.98 -37.03
N ASP A 363 16.12 -5.21 -35.99
CA ASP A 363 17.59 -5.31 -36.10
C ASP A 363 18.00 -6.46 -37.03
N ARG A 364 17.32 -7.61 -36.95
CA ARG A 364 17.56 -8.73 -37.88
C ARG A 364 17.18 -8.39 -39.32
N ILE A 365 16.06 -7.71 -39.53
CA ILE A 365 15.61 -7.26 -40.85
C ILE A 365 16.60 -6.22 -41.41
N GLN A 366 17.05 -5.26 -40.59
CA GLN A 366 18.06 -4.28 -40.96
C GLN A 366 19.39 -4.95 -41.33
N GLY A 367 19.84 -5.93 -40.55
CA GLY A 367 21.04 -6.72 -40.87
C GLY A 367 20.93 -7.47 -42.20
N ARG A 368 19.78 -8.12 -42.45
CA ARG A 368 19.51 -8.80 -43.74
C ARG A 368 19.42 -7.82 -44.90
N LEU A 369 18.83 -6.64 -44.70
CA LEU A 369 18.71 -5.61 -45.73
C LEU A 369 20.08 -5.05 -46.13
N ILE A 370 20.98 -4.83 -45.18
CA ILE A 370 22.36 -4.40 -45.44
C ILE A 370 23.15 -5.49 -46.18
N GLN A 371 22.97 -6.76 -45.80
CA GLN A 371 23.60 -7.90 -46.45
C GLN A 371 23.10 -8.05 -47.90
N ALA A 372 21.79 -8.06 -48.13
CA ALA A 372 21.18 -8.16 -49.46
C ALA A 372 21.56 -6.99 -50.38
N ALA A 373 21.64 -5.77 -49.83
CA ALA A 373 22.11 -4.60 -50.58
C ALA A 373 23.59 -4.71 -50.97
N LYS A 374 24.43 -5.33 -50.12
CA LYS A 374 25.85 -5.59 -50.41
C LYS A 374 26.04 -6.68 -51.45
N ASP A 375 25.18 -7.70 -51.42
CA ASP A 375 25.20 -8.85 -52.32
C ASP A 375 24.46 -8.57 -53.65
N SER A 376 23.95 -7.34 -53.85
CA SER A 376 23.18 -6.89 -55.02
C SER A 376 21.90 -7.69 -55.31
N ASP A 377 21.33 -8.33 -54.28
CA ASP A 377 20.07 -9.07 -54.37
C ASP A 377 18.88 -8.11 -54.19
N MET A 378 18.43 -7.56 -55.31
CA MET A 378 17.34 -6.57 -55.34
C MET A 378 15.96 -7.20 -55.07
N ASP A 379 15.80 -8.52 -55.24
CA ASP A 379 14.56 -9.22 -54.96
C ASP A 379 14.36 -9.39 -53.46
N GLU A 380 15.41 -9.78 -52.72
CA GLU A 380 15.36 -9.89 -51.25
C GLU A 380 15.20 -8.52 -50.58
N VAL A 381 15.81 -7.45 -51.10
CA VAL A 381 15.59 -6.08 -50.62
C VAL A 381 14.12 -5.67 -50.75
N ARG A 382 13.48 -6.01 -51.88
CA ARG A 382 12.08 -5.67 -52.14
C ARG A 382 11.11 -6.44 -51.24
N GLU A 383 11.41 -7.70 -50.95
CA GLU A 383 10.62 -8.53 -50.05
C GLU A 383 10.71 -8.03 -48.59
N LEU A 384 11.92 -7.72 -48.11
CA LEU A 384 12.15 -7.21 -46.76
C LEU A 384 11.50 -5.84 -46.53
N LEU A 385 11.52 -4.96 -47.53
CA LEU A 385 10.78 -3.68 -47.49
C LEU A 385 9.27 -3.89 -47.40
N LYS A 386 8.74 -4.84 -48.18
CA LYS A 386 7.30 -5.18 -48.16
C LYS A 386 6.87 -5.76 -46.82
N GLU A 387 7.70 -6.57 -46.17
CA GLU A 387 7.42 -7.09 -44.81
C GLU A 387 7.34 -5.96 -43.77
N VAL A 388 8.22 -4.95 -43.86
CA VAL A 388 8.22 -3.77 -42.98
C VAL A 388 6.99 -2.88 -43.25
N GLU A 389 6.63 -2.68 -44.51
CA GLU A 389 5.51 -1.84 -44.92
C GLU A 389 4.15 -2.45 -44.52
N LEU A 390 3.98 -3.77 -44.72
CA LEU A 390 2.80 -4.51 -44.26
C LEU A 390 2.64 -4.48 -42.74
N GLY A 391 3.74 -4.64 -41.99
CA GLY A 391 3.74 -4.52 -40.53
C GLY A 391 3.39 -3.11 -40.02
N THR A 392 3.68 -2.09 -40.83
CA THR A 392 3.36 -0.68 -40.52
C THR A 392 1.90 -0.36 -40.85
N GLN A 393 1.37 -0.89 -41.96
CA GLN A 393 -0.04 -0.73 -42.34
C GLN A 393 -1.01 -1.46 -41.40
N GLU A 394 -0.69 -2.68 -40.93
CA GLU A 394 -1.49 -3.37 -39.89
C GLU A 394 -1.57 -2.59 -38.57
N SER A 395 -0.55 -1.81 -38.26
CA SER A 395 -0.51 -0.94 -37.08
C SER A 395 -1.34 0.33 -37.26
N GLN A 396 -1.43 0.88 -38.47
CA GLN A 396 -2.20 2.11 -38.76
C GLN A 396 -3.69 1.85 -38.98
N ASN A 397 -4.08 0.67 -39.49
CA ASN A 397 -5.48 0.34 -39.78
C ASN A 397 -6.33 -0.10 -38.57
N LYS A 398 -5.77 -0.16 -37.36
CA LYS A 398 -6.56 -0.36 -36.13
C LYS A 398 -7.11 0.97 -35.65
N GLY A 399 -8.16 1.45 -36.30
CA GLY A 399 -9.03 2.49 -35.73
C GLY A 399 -9.50 2.09 -34.33
N GLN A 400 -9.75 3.09 -33.47
CA GLN A 400 -10.19 2.87 -32.09
C GLN A 400 -11.48 2.04 -32.09
N SER A 401 -11.40 0.77 -31.69
CA SER A 401 -12.57 -0.12 -31.74
C SER A 401 -13.68 0.42 -30.83
N LYS A 402 -14.96 0.21 -31.19
CA LYS A 402 -16.11 0.65 -30.37
C LYS A 402 -15.97 0.20 -28.89
N HIS A 403 -15.41 -0.99 -28.66
CA HIS A 403 -15.15 -1.51 -27.31
C HIS A 403 -14.07 -0.73 -26.56
N LEU A 404 -12.98 -0.32 -27.24
CA LEU A 404 -11.93 0.51 -26.63
C LEU A 404 -12.45 1.89 -26.26
N TRP A 405 -13.28 2.49 -27.13
CA TRP A 405 -13.90 3.79 -26.84
C TRP A 405 -14.87 3.70 -25.65
N LEU A 406 -15.74 2.67 -25.61
CA LEU A 406 -16.62 2.40 -24.47
C LEU A 406 -15.84 2.17 -23.17
N PHE A 407 -14.76 1.39 -23.21
CA PHE A 407 -13.89 1.17 -22.05
C PHE A 407 -13.25 2.46 -21.55
N SER A 408 -12.81 3.32 -22.49
CA SER A 408 -12.23 4.63 -22.16
C SER A 408 -13.23 5.52 -21.44
N CYS A 409 -14.43 5.66 -22.01
CA CYS A 409 -15.51 6.45 -21.42
C CYS A 409 -15.96 5.88 -20.06
N ALA A 410 -16.11 4.56 -19.95
CA ALA A 410 -16.49 3.91 -18.70
C ALA A 410 -15.44 4.10 -17.60
N THR A 411 -14.15 4.05 -17.93
CA THR A 411 -13.05 4.24 -16.97
C THR A 411 -12.99 5.68 -16.47
N ILE A 412 -13.20 6.67 -17.34
CA ILE A 412 -13.27 8.08 -16.92
C ILE A 412 -14.49 8.31 -16.05
N PHE A 413 -15.65 7.85 -16.51
CA PHE A 413 -16.91 8.06 -15.81
C PHE A 413 -16.84 7.42 -14.42
N SER A 414 -16.32 6.20 -14.31
CA SER A 414 -16.14 5.54 -13.02
C SER A 414 -15.14 6.29 -12.13
N ALA A 415 -13.98 6.70 -12.66
CA ALA A 415 -12.98 7.45 -11.91
C ALA A 415 -13.52 8.79 -11.39
N LEU A 416 -14.19 9.57 -12.24
CA LEU A 416 -14.80 10.85 -11.86
C LEU A 416 -15.95 10.66 -10.87
N THR A 417 -16.78 9.63 -11.07
CA THR A 417 -17.88 9.31 -10.14
C THR A 417 -17.33 8.91 -8.77
N ILE A 418 -16.28 8.09 -8.72
CA ILE A 418 -15.63 7.72 -7.45
C ILE A 418 -15.03 8.94 -6.77
N VAL A 419 -14.37 9.82 -7.51
CA VAL A 419 -13.81 11.07 -6.96
C VAL A 419 -14.91 11.98 -6.43
N LEU A 420 -16.01 12.16 -7.17
CA LEU A 420 -17.17 12.93 -6.72
C LEU A 420 -17.83 12.32 -5.48
N LEU A 421 -18.02 11.00 -5.47
CA LEU A 421 -18.56 10.27 -4.32
C LEU A 421 -17.63 10.38 -3.12
N ALA A 422 -16.31 10.33 -3.30
CA ALA A 422 -15.36 10.59 -2.22
C ALA A 422 -15.60 12.00 -1.68
N PHE A 423 -15.44 13.06 -2.48
CA PHE A 423 -15.64 14.45 -2.04
C PHE A 423 -16.99 14.75 -1.39
N THR A 424 -18.06 14.03 -1.76
CA THR A 424 -19.40 14.25 -1.21
C THR A 424 -19.73 13.40 0.02
N LEU A 425 -19.12 12.22 0.16
CA LEU A 425 -19.44 11.26 1.22
C LEU A 425 -18.40 11.22 2.34
N THR A 426 -17.20 11.77 2.13
CA THR A 426 -16.15 11.85 3.15
C THR A 426 -16.07 13.28 3.70
N SER A 427 -15.95 13.39 5.03
CA SER A 427 -15.87 14.69 5.71
C SER A 427 -14.59 15.46 5.44
N ASP A 428 -13.57 14.81 4.89
CA ASP A 428 -12.22 15.36 4.68
C ASP A 428 -11.84 15.47 3.19
N GLY A 429 -12.77 15.21 2.26
CA GLY A 429 -12.46 15.03 0.83
C GLY A 429 -11.63 13.77 0.61
#